data_AF-A0A2G8QRA0-F1
#
_entry.id   AF-A0A2G8QRA0-F1
#
_cell.length_a   1.000
_cell.length_b   1.000
_cell.length_c   1.000
_cell.angle_alpha   90.00
_cell.angle_beta   90.00
_cell.angle_gamma   90.00
#
_symmetry.space_group_name_H-M   'P 1'
#
loop_
_entity.id
_entity.type
_entity.pdbx_description
1 polymer ?
#
loop_
_entity_poly.entity_id
_entity_poly.type
_entity_poly.pdbx_seq_one_letter_code
_entity_poly.pdbx_strand_id
1 'polypeptide(L)'
;MLLSAVAGLWVKAALEGGDPPVIVAASSNNQAVTNIIDAFGKDFAAGDGVFAGRWLPGIKSFGMFLPSHSRRMEAAQRYQTEAFQAECESVSYVERARAAWLDAAGKAFPEAKDEDVAGFVGRLRDRMTAEVDKLRLIDKTLDRRRTCAETLLSELGEDPEEEETRRAEAVDASQEAADRLAAAREALDHYLASESWVVGVFGFLSSVKRKRKRALRAKLAIGDRVGGLRDITRIQDIEARVSDALRQEQKTLASAKQQLARAVALTQQAAASELAWRKAAEAFGSSDDLEVLERQADLGSRFDLFPLATHYWEGRWLMAMEADLNAITTSHEKTGRKAVEPRWQRRMMLTPCAVATFASLPGKLSCSRFQGGKFATDSLYNFIDLLIVDEAGQVLPEVAGVSFALAKRALVIGDTQQIEPISAVPGPVDIGNLKDSELIAGEEVPVYRGPHLDDEIKTIHDGLMRRAK
;
A
#
# COMPACT_ATOMS: atom_id res chain seq x y z
N MET A 1 8.18 -11.03 -8.40
CA MET A 1 8.19 -10.63 -6.97
C MET A 1 9.38 -9.72 -6.63
N LEU A 2 10.63 -10.17 -6.82
CA LEU A 2 11.84 -9.36 -6.49
C LEU A 2 11.87 -8.02 -7.24
N LEU A 3 11.73 -8.05 -8.56
CA LEU A 3 11.74 -6.84 -9.40
C LEU A 3 10.62 -5.86 -9.01
N SER A 4 9.43 -6.37 -8.70
CA SER A 4 8.27 -5.56 -8.27
C SER A 4 8.53 -4.86 -6.94
N ALA A 5 9.17 -5.53 -5.97
CA ALA A 5 9.52 -4.93 -4.68
C ALA A 5 10.56 -3.80 -4.85
N VAL A 6 11.56 -4.02 -5.70
CA VAL A 6 12.58 -3.02 -6.04
C VAL A 6 11.94 -1.81 -6.73
N ALA A 7 11.15 -2.05 -7.78
CA ALA A 7 10.45 -1.00 -8.53
C ALA A 7 9.52 -0.19 -7.62
N GLY A 8 8.70 -0.85 -6.79
CA GLY A 8 7.77 -0.18 -5.89
C GLY A 8 8.45 0.75 -4.88
N LEU A 9 9.55 0.31 -4.26
CA LEU A 9 10.32 1.16 -3.34
C LEU A 9 10.96 2.35 -4.05
N TRP A 10 11.49 2.13 -5.26
CA TRP A 10 12.18 3.16 -6.03
C TRP A 10 11.22 4.23 -6.58
N VAL A 11 10.04 3.82 -7.06
CA VAL A 11 8.93 4.70 -7.46
C VAL A 11 8.42 5.49 -6.26
N LYS A 12 8.21 4.82 -5.12
CA LYS A 12 7.73 5.48 -3.89
C LYS A 12 8.69 6.59 -3.43
N ALA A 13 9.99 6.32 -3.39
CA ALA A 13 10.98 7.31 -2.99
C ALA A 13 11.05 8.51 -3.97
N ALA A 14 10.84 8.27 -5.27
CA ALA A 14 10.76 9.34 -6.26
C ALA A 14 9.56 10.26 -6.01
N LEU A 15 8.38 9.70 -5.74
CA LEU A 15 7.16 10.44 -5.40
C LEU A 15 7.34 11.27 -4.12
N GLU A 16 8.02 10.72 -3.11
CA GLU A 16 8.33 11.41 -1.85
C GLU A 16 9.38 12.53 -2.03
N GLY A 17 10.09 12.57 -3.16
CA GLY A 17 11.14 13.56 -3.42
C GLY A 17 12.45 13.33 -2.67
N GLY A 18 12.57 12.21 -1.95
CA GLY A 18 13.70 11.91 -1.06
C GLY A 18 14.96 11.43 -1.77
N ASP A 19 15.78 10.71 -0.99
CA ASP A 19 16.96 9.98 -1.48
C ASP A 19 16.55 8.61 -2.04
N PRO A 20 17.28 8.06 -3.02
CA PRO A 20 16.97 6.74 -3.55
C PRO A 20 17.23 5.67 -2.48
N PRO A 21 16.36 4.66 -2.34
CA PRO A 21 16.55 3.58 -1.39
C PRO A 21 17.80 2.77 -1.76
N VAL A 22 18.57 2.35 -0.76
CA VAL A 22 19.68 1.42 -0.93
C VAL A 22 19.13 0.00 -0.86
N ILE A 23 19.00 -0.65 -2.01
CA ILE A 23 18.50 -2.01 -2.12
C ILE A 23 19.62 -2.93 -2.58
N VAL A 24 19.83 -4.01 -1.84
CA VAL A 24 20.87 -5.00 -2.15
C VAL A 24 20.28 -6.39 -2.18
N ALA A 25 20.51 -7.13 -3.25
CA ALA A 25 20.26 -8.56 -3.33
C ALA A 25 21.54 -9.35 -3.03
N ALA A 26 21.46 -10.33 -2.13
CA ALA A 26 22.58 -11.16 -1.73
C ALA A 26 22.22 -12.65 -1.69
N SER A 27 23.18 -13.49 -2.07
CA SER A 27 23.09 -14.95 -1.92
C SER A 27 24.46 -15.55 -1.59
N SER A 28 24.47 -16.77 -1.05
CA SER A 28 25.69 -17.58 -0.86
C SER A 28 26.15 -18.21 -2.19
N ASN A 29 25.23 -18.38 -3.13
CA ASN A 29 25.46 -19.03 -4.41
C ASN A 29 25.76 -18.00 -5.52
N ASN A 30 26.90 -18.16 -6.20
CA ASN A 30 27.25 -17.32 -7.33
C ASN A 30 26.26 -17.44 -8.50
N GLN A 31 25.62 -18.61 -8.66
CA GLN A 31 24.62 -18.82 -9.69
C GLN A 31 23.35 -18.01 -9.41
N ALA A 32 22.87 -18.02 -8.16
CA ALA A 32 21.73 -17.20 -7.74
C ALA A 32 22.00 -15.70 -7.95
N VAL A 33 23.18 -15.24 -7.53
CA VAL A 33 23.65 -13.85 -7.79
C VAL A 33 23.63 -13.52 -9.28
N THR A 34 24.14 -14.43 -10.12
CA THR A 34 24.17 -14.25 -11.58
C THR A 34 22.76 -14.22 -12.18
N ASN A 35 21.86 -15.10 -11.73
CA ASN A 35 20.47 -15.14 -12.18
C ASN A 35 19.74 -13.83 -11.86
N ILE A 36 19.95 -13.28 -10.66
CA ILE A 36 19.34 -12.00 -10.25
C ILE A 36 19.85 -10.86 -11.14
N ILE A 37 21.17 -10.71 -11.32
CA ILE A 37 21.71 -9.62 -12.14
C ILE A 37 21.34 -9.77 -13.63
N ASP A 38 21.29 -10.99 -14.15
CA ASP A 38 20.84 -11.27 -15.52
C ASP A 38 19.36 -10.87 -15.71
N ALA A 39 18.50 -11.06 -14.71
CA ALA A 39 17.10 -10.64 -14.78
C ALA A 39 16.98 -9.12 -14.98
N PHE A 40 17.76 -8.32 -14.24
CA PHE A 40 17.80 -6.86 -14.42
C PHE A 40 18.37 -6.40 -15.78
N GLY A 41 19.03 -7.30 -16.53
CA GLY A 41 19.52 -7.03 -17.89
C GLY A 41 18.57 -7.51 -18.99
N LYS A 42 17.86 -8.63 -18.79
CA LYS A 42 16.93 -9.22 -19.78
C LYS A 42 15.67 -8.39 -19.97
N ASP A 43 15.16 -7.79 -18.89
CA ASP A 43 13.95 -6.97 -18.91
C ASP A 43 14.22 -5.53 -19.42
N PHE A 44 15.42 -5.27 -19.92
CA PHE A 44 15.84 -4.00 -20.51
C PHE A 44 15.36 -3.84 -21.96
N ALA A 45 14.14 -4.31 -22.27
CA ALA A 45 13.55 -4.10 -23.58
C ALA A 45 13.28 -2.61 -23.77
N ALA A 46 13.71 -2.05 -24.91
CA ALA A 46 13.61 -0.63 -25.19
C ALA A 46 12.17 -0.11 -25.18
N GLY A 47 11.17 -1.01 -25.32
CA GLY A 47 9.78 -0.63 -25.50
C GLY A 47 9.57 0.28 -26.70
N ASP A 48 8.34 0.74 -26.89
CA ASP A 48 8.02 1.79 -27.85
C ASP A 48 7.50 3.01 -27.09
N GLY A 49 7.99 4.21 -27.42
CA GLY A 49 7.53 5.46 -26.83
C GLY A 49 8.64 6.36 -26.29
N VAL A 50 8.27 7.59 -25.92
CA VAL A 50 9.21 8.63 -25.48
C VAL A 50 9.79 8.39 -24.09
N PHE A 51 9.09 7.62 -23.25
CA PHE A 51 9.56 7.20 -21.92
C PHE A 51 10.16 5.79 -21.92
N ALA A 52 10.36 5.20 -23.09
CA ALA A 52 10.81 3.82 -23.18
C ALA A 52 12.34 3.75 -23.10
N GLY A 53 12.87 2.79 -22.34
CA GLY A 53 14.31 2.61 -22.14
C GLY A 53 14.97 3.64 -21.21
N ARG A 54 16.21 4.04 -21.53
CA ARG A 54 17.00 5.02 -20.76
C ARG A 54 17.17 6.29 -21.56
N TRP A 55 17.14 7.44 -20.89
CA TRP A 55 17.55 8.70 -21.52
C TRP A 55 19.05 8.96 -21.36
N LEU A 56 19.71 8.35 -20.37
CA LEU A 56 21.16 8.42 -20.25
C LEU A 56 21.84 7.38 -21.17
N PRO A 57 22.89 7.78 -21.92
CA PRO A 57 23.54 6.91 -22.88
C PRO A 57 24.41 5.84 -22.19
N GLY A 58 24.39 4.62 -22.70
CA GLY A 58 25.34 3.56 -22.31
C GLY A 58 25.01 2.81 -21.02
N ILE A 59 23.92 3.15 -20.33
CA ILE A 59 23.36 2.33 -19.24
C ILE A 59 22.61 1.15 -19.85
N LYS A 60 22.90 -0.07 -19.41
CA LYS A 60 22.42 -1.34 -19.99
C LYS A 60 21.66 -2.23 -19.01
N SER A 61 21.58 -1.85 -17.73
CA SER A 61 20.87 -2.63 -16.72
C SER A 61 20.31 -1.74 -15.61
N PHE A 62 19.28 -2.22 -14.92
CA PHE A 62 18.79 -1.63 -13.66
C PHE A 62 19.52 -2.20 -12.42
N GLY A 63 20.39 -3.19 -12.62
CA GLY A 63 21.22 -3.77 -11.58
C GLY A 63 22.67 -3.30 -11.68
N MET A 64 23.35 -3.23 -10.54
CA MET A 64 24.81 -3.22 -10.49
C MET A 64 25.32 -4.50 -9.84
N PHE A 65 26.40 -5.06 -10.38
CA PHE A 65 27.07 -6.21 -9.79
C PHE A 65 28.25 -5.78 -8.93
N LEU A 66 28.36 -6.35 -7.74
CA LEU A 66 29.43 -6.12 -6.76
C LEU A 66 30.31 -7.37 -6.64
N PRO A 67 31.18 -7.62 -7.64
CA PRO A 67 32.04 -8.78 -7.66
C PRO A 67 33.07 -8.75 -6.52
N SER A 68 33.53 -9.94 -6.13
CA SER A 68 34.74 -10.12 -5.34
C SER A 68 35.96 -9.54 -6.09
N HIS A 69 37.06 -9.32 -5.37
CA HIS A 69 38.26 -8.74 -5.98
C HIS A 69 38.79 -9.59 -7.14
N SER A 70 38.79 -10.92 -7.01
CA SER A 70 39.30 -11.86 -8.00
C SER A 70 38.50 -11.89 -9.30
N ARG A 71 37.21 -11.52 -9.27
CA ARG A 71 36.31 -11.60 -10.43
C ARG A 71 35.95 -10.25 -11.06
N ARG A 72 36.58 -9.14 -10.64
CA ARG A 72 36.23 -7.80 -11.14
C ARG A 72 36.37 -7.67 -12.66
N MET A 73 37.46 -8.16 -13.23
CA MET A 73 37.76 -8.02 -14.66
C MET A 73 36.76 -8.80 -15.52
N GLU A 74 36.45 -10.03 -15.13
CA GLU A 74 35.45 -10.87 -15.79
C GLU A 74 34.05 -10.24 -15.67
N ALA A 75 33.68 -9.80 -14.47
CA ALA A 75 32.40 -9.15 -14.20
C ALA A 75 32.19 -7.88 -15.03
N ALA A 76 33.23 -7.05 -15.19
CA ALA A 76 33.15 -5.80 -15.94
C ALA A 76 32.91 -5.99 -17.45
N GLN A 77 33.16 -7.19 -18.00
CA GLN A 77 32.85 -7.49 -19.41
C GLN A 77 31.35 -7.71 -19.66
N ARG A 78 30.61 -8.16 -18.63
CA ARG A 78 29.21 -8.58 -18.76
C ARG A 78 28.23 -7.68 -18.01
N TYR A 79 28.65 -7.11 -16.89
CA TYR A 79 27.76 -6.40 -15.96
C TYR A 79 28.23 -4.98 -15.68
N GLN A 80 27.28 -4.14 -15.27
CA GLN A 80 27.59 -2.82 -14.73
C GLN A 80 28.20 -2.98 -13.34
N THR A 81 29.48 -2.64 -13.19
CA THR A 81 30.21 -2.74 -11.92
C THR A 81 30.53 -1.36 -11.36
N GLU A 82 31.21 -1.31 -10.22
CA GLU A 82 31.70 -0.06 -9.64
C GLU A 82 32.62 0.72 -10.61
N ALA A 83 33.33 0.03 -11.50
CA ALA A 83 34.17 0.67 -12.52
C ALA A 83 33.33 1.40 -13.58
N PHE A 84 32.24 0.78 -14.03
CA PHE A 84 31.28 1.42 -14.95
C PHE A 84 30.66 2.68 -14.33
N GLN A 85 30.31 2.63 -13.04
CA GLN A 85 29.77 3.81 -12.36
C GLN A 85 30.81 4.93 -12.22
N ALA A 86 32.08 4.60 -11.96
CA ALA A 86 33.15 5.59 -11.95
C ALA A 86 33.34 6.24 -13.34
N GLU A 87 33.17 5.49 -14.43
CA GLU A 87 33.18 6.03 -15.79
C GLU A 87 32.01 7.00 -16.02
N CYS A 88 30.80 6.66 -15.55
CA CYS A 88 29.64 7.55 -15.60
C CYS A 88 29.86 8.85 -14.81
N GLU A 89 30.65 8.81 -13.73
CA GLU A 89 30.92 9.98 -12.89
C GLU A 89 32.02 10.91 -13.48
N SER A 90 32.47 10.68 -14.72
CA SER A 90 33.44 11.53 -15.42
C SER A 90 32.82 12.79 -16.05
N VAL A 91 33.61 13.86 -16.17
CA VAL A 91 33.18 15.12 -16.80
C VAL A 91 32.65 14.90 -18.22
N SER A 92 33.40 14.14 -19.03
CA SER A 92 33.03 13.85 -20.41
C SER A 92 31.74 13.04 -20.55
N TYR A 93 31.45 12.14 -19.60
CA TYR A 93 30.19 11.41 -19.58
C TYR A 93 29.02 12.30 -19.15
N VAL A 94 29.19 13.09 -18.09
CA VAL A 94 28.11 13.96 -17.57
C VAL A 94 27.66 14.96 -18.64
N GLU A 95 28.58 15.58 -19.38
CA GLU A 95 28.25 16.53 -20.45
C GLU A 95 27.38 15.91 -21.56
N ARG A 96 27.80 14.76 -22.10
CA ARG A 96 27.02 14.05 -23.14
C ARG A 96 25.71 13.47 -22.61
N ALA A 97 25.70 13.01 -21.36
CA ALA A 97 24.52 12.43 -20.73
C ALA A 97 23.46 13.51 -20.48
N ARG A 98 23.88 14.69 -20.02
CA ARG A 98 23.01 15.86 -19.87
C ARG A 98 22.37 16.26 -21.19
N ALA A 99 23.16 16.37 -22.26
CA ALA A 99 22.65 16.74 -23.57
C ALA A 99 21.61 15.72 -24.10
N ALA A 100 21.90 14.43 -23.99
CA ALA A 100 20.98 13.36 -24.40
C ALA A 100 19.69 13.36 -23.57
N TRP A 101 19.81 13.55 -22.25
CA TRP A 101 18.66 13.56 -21.34
C TRP A 101 17.73 14.75 -21.61
N LEU A 102 18.26 15.95 -21.82
CA LEU A 102 17.46 17.13 -22.13
C LEU A 102 16.76 17.02 -23.51
N ASP A 103 17.43 16.46 -24.51
CA ASP A 103 16.81 16.19 -25.81
C ASP A 103 15.65 15.18 -25.69
N ALA A 104 15.83 14.10 -24.92
CA ALA A 104 14.78 13.13 -24.67
C ALA A 104 13.62 13.72 -23.84
N ALA A 105 13.92 14.49 -22.79
CA ALA A 105 12.93 15.16 -21.95
C ALA A 105 12.10 16.18 -22.76
N GLY A 106 12.74 16.96 -23.63
CA GLY A 106 12.05 17.90 -24.52
C GLY A 106 11.12 17.22 -25.53
N LYS A 107 11.45 16.00 -25.98
CA LYS A 107 10.56 15.17 -26.82
C LYS A 107 9.39 14.60 -26.01
N ALA A 108 9.63 14.25 -24.75
CA ALA A 108 8.62 13.70 -23.86
C ALA A 108 7.62 14.75 -23.35
N PHE A 109 8.04 16.00 -23.23
CA PHE A 109 7.22 17.14 -22.79
C PHE A 109 7.31 18.33 -23.75
N PRO A 110 6.69 18.27 -24.95
CA PRO A 110 6.81 19.32 -25.98
C PRO A 110 6.28 20.70 -25.55
N GLU A 111 5.39 20.75 -24.55
CA GLU A 111 4.84 21.97 -23.97
C GLU A 111 5.83 22.71 -23.04
N ALA A 112 6.86 22.03 -22.56
CA ALA A 112 7.84 22.50 -21.59
C ALA A 112 9.12 23.02 -22.28
N LYS A 113 8.98 24.06 -23.10
CA LYS A 113 10.13 24.62 -23.82
C LYS A 113 11.13 25.28 -22.88
N ASP A 114 12.41 25.08 -23.17
CA ASP A 114 13.55 25.72 -22.50
C ASP A 114 13.70 25.41 -20.99
N GLU A 115 13.12 24.31 -20.52
CA GLU A 115 13.33 23.86 -19.14
C GLU A 115 14.72 23.25 -18.94
N ASP A 116 15.25 23.47 -17.73
CA ASP A 116 16.47 22.80 -17.28
C ASP A 116 16.14 21.42 -16.70
N VAL A 117 17.19 20.72 -16.23
CA VAL A 117 17.05 19.38 -15.63
C VAL A 117 16.08 19.40 -14.45
N ALA A 118 16.13 20.44 -13.61
CA ALA A 118 15.29 20.56 -12.43
C ALA A 118 13.80 20.75 -12.80
N GLY A 119 13.50 21.56 -13.81
CA GLY A 119 12.15 21.74 -14.35
C GLY A 119 11.53 20.42 -14.83
N PHE A 120 12.24 19.70 -15.71
CA PHE A 120 11.77 18.41 -16.22
C PHE A 120 11.66 17.34 -15.13
N VAL A 121 12.56 17.31 -14.13
CA VAL A 121 12.44 16.45 -12.94
C VAL A 121 11.15 16.74 -12.17
N GLY A 122 10.79 18.02 -12.02
CA GLY A 122 9.51 18.44 -11.45
C GLY A 122 8.32 17.88 -12.24
N ARG A 123 8.33 18.02 -13.56
CA ARG A 123 7.26 17.51 -14.44
C ARG A 123 7.12 15.99 -14.43
N LEU A 124 8.23 15.27 -14.40
CA LEU A 124 8.23 13.81 -14.23
C LEU A 124 7.52 13.42 -12.93
N ARG A 125 7.85 14.11 -11.82
CA ARG A 125 7.20 13.86 -10.53
C ARG A 125 5.71 14.22 -10.55
N ASP A 126 5.32 15.31 -11.19
CA ASP A 126 3.91 15.71 -11.32
C ASP A 126 3.13 14.68 -12.14
N ARG A 127 3.73 14.16 -13.23
CA ARG A 127 3.12 13.08 -14.03
C ARG A 127 2.98 11.79 -13.22
N MET A 128 4.00 11.37 -12.48
CA MET A 128 3.91 10.21 -11.59
C MET A 128 2.82 10.40 -10.53
N THR A 129 2.72 11.59 -9.95
CA THR A 129 1.68 11.93 -8.96
C THR A 129 0.29 11.78 -9.57
N ALA A 130 0.09 12.28 -10.79
CA ALA A 130 -1.19 12.14 -11.50
C ALA A 130 -1.57 10.67 -11.76
N GLU A 131 -0.61 9.81 -12.12
CA GLU A 131 -0.88 8.37 -12.29
C GLU A 131 -1.24 7.68 -10.96
N VAL A 132 -0.53 8.01 -9.87
CA VAL A 132 -0.87 7.48 -8.53
C VAL A 132 -2.22 7.98 -8.04
N ASP A 133 -2.58 9.24 -8.34
CA ASP A 133 -3.86 9.79 -7.91
C ASP A 133 -5.04 9.14 -8.64
N LYS A 134 -4.88 8.67 -9.88
CA LYS A 134 -5.88 7.83 -10.56
C LYS A 134 -6.09 6.52 -9.80
N LEU A 135 -5.01 5.82 -9.44
CA LEU A 135 -5.06 4.57 -8.69
C LEU A 135 -5.72 4.76 -7.31
N ARG A 136 -5.33 5.82 -6.58
CA ARG A 136 -5.95 6.17 -5.29
C ARG A 136 -7.42 6.51 -5.42
N LEU A 137 -7.81 7.20 -6.50
CA LEU A 137 -9.20 7.58 -6.73
C LEU A 137 -10.08 6.35 -6.96
N ILE A 138 -9.63 5.39 -7.77
CA ILE A 138 -10.41 4.16 -8.00
C ILE A 138 -10.53 3.31 -6.73
N ASP A 139 -9.45 3.16 -5.96
CA ASP A 139 -9.49 2.44 -4.68
C ASP A 139 -10.46 3.12 -3.69
N LYS A 140 -10.32 4.43 -3.51
CA LYS A 140 -11.16 5.21 -2.60
C LYS A 140 -12.64 5.16 -2.97
N THR A 141 -12.95 5.23 -4.27
CA THR A 141 -14.34 5.17 -4.73
C THR A 141 -14.92 3.76 -4.64
N LEU A 142 -14.10 2.72 -4.87
CA LEU A 142 -14.49 1.33 -4.67
C LEU A 142 -14.81 1.02 -3.19
N ASP A 143 -13.95 1.46 -2.27
CA ASP A 143 -14.18 1.29 -0.84
C ASP A 143 -15.45 2.02 -0.40
N ARG A 144 -15.63 3.27 -0.83
CA ARG A 144 -16.84 4.04 -0.55
C ARG A 144 -18.10 3.35 -1.08
N ARG A 145 -18.05 2.81 -2.30
CA ARG A 145 -19.15 2.07 -2.93
C ARG A 145 -19.51 0.84 -2.11
N ARG A 146 -18.52 0.07 -1.65
CA ARG A 146 -18.72 -1.09 -0.77
C ARG A 146 -19.38 -0.69 0.55
N THR A 147 -18.85 0.31 1.24
CA THR A 147 -19.41 0.78 2.52
C THR A 147 -20.84 1.32 2.36
N CYS A 148 -21.12 2.07 1.30
CA CYS A 148 -22.47 2.57 1.03
C CYS A 148 -23.45 1.42 0.72
N ALA A 149 -23.03 0.42 -0.07
CA ALA A 149 -23.85 -0.76 -0.36
C ALA A 149 -24.14 -1.60 0.89
N GLU A 150 -23.13 -1.85 1.73
CA GLU A 150 -23.29 -2.56 3.01
C GLU A 150 -24.25 -1.81 3.95
N THR A 151 -24.11 -0.48 4.05
CA THR A 151 -24.99 0.33 4.89
C THR A 151 -26.43 0.31 4.37
N LEU A 152 -26.61 0.44 3.06
CA LEU A 152 -27.93 0.39 2.40
C LEU A 152 -28.62 -0.95 2.69
N LEU A 153 -27.91 -2.06 2.46
CA LEU A 153 -28.42 -3.41 2.70
C LEU A 153 -28.77 -3.63 4.18
N SER A 154 -27.95 -3.12 5.10
CA SER A 154 -28.19 -3.28 6.55
C SER A 154 -29.40 -2.50 7.07
N GLU A 155 -29.73 -1.35 6.46
CA GLU A 155 -30.77 -0.44 6.95
C GLU A 155 -32.09 -0.56 6.18
N LEU A 156 -32.02 -0.91 4.88
CA LEU A 156 -33.19 -1.01 4.00
C LEU A 156 -33.46 -2.43 3.49
N GLY A 157 -32.54 -3.38 3.67
CA GLY A 157 -32.70 -4.77 3.21
C GLY A 157 -32.40 -4.94 1.71
N GLU A 158 -32.86 -6.06 1.16
CA GLU A 158 -32.57 -6.46 -0.24
C GLU A 158 -33.30 -5.59 -1.27
N ASP A 159 -34.46 -5.02 -0.92
CA ASP A 159 -35.25 -4.12 -1.76
C ASP A 159 -35.40 -2.73 -1.13
N PRO A 160 -34.44 -1.82 -1.38
CA PRO A 160 -34.49 -0.44 -0.89
C PRO A 160 -35.71 0.35 -1.37
N GLU A 161 -36.20 0.09 -2.58
CA GLU A 161 -37.32 0.83 -3.16
C GLU A 161 -38.64 0.47 -2.47
N GLU A 162 -38.84 -0.81 -2.16
CA GLU A 162 -40.00 -1.27 -1.40
C GLU A 162 -39.98 -0.72 0.03
N GLU A 163 -38.82 -0.74 0.71
CA GLU A 163 -38.68 -0.21 2.06
C GLU A 163 -38.91 1.31 2.11
N GLU A 164 -38.41 2.07 1.13
CA GLU A 164 -38.69 3.50 1.01
C GLU A 164 -40.17 3.78 0.82
N THR A 165 -40.83 3.00 -0.04
CA THR A 165 -42.29 3.11 -0.28
C THR A 165 -43.06 2.86 1.01
N ARG A 166 -42.71 1.79 1.75
CA ARG A 166 -43.32 1.46 3.05
C ARG A 166 -43.15 2.57 4.08
N ARG A 167 -41.98 3.20 4.13
CA ARG A 167 -41.71 4.35 5.03
C ARG A 167 -42.47 5.60 4.60
N ALA A 168 -42.66 5.82 3.30
CA ALA A 168 -43.48 6.91 2.78
C ALA A 168 -44.95 6.73 3.16
N GLU A 169 -45.51 5.54 2.98
CA GLU A 169 -46.88 5.20 3.41
C GLU A 169 -47.06 5.37 4.92
N ALA A 170 -46.06 5.02 5.73
CA ALA A 170 -46.09 5.25 7.18
C ALA A 170 -46.11 6.75 7.54
N VAL A 171 -45.38 7.58 6.81
CA VAL A 171 -45.42 9.05 6.97
C VAL A 171 -46.81 9.58 6.64
N ASP A 172 -47.40 9.15 5.52
CA ASP A 172 -48.73 9.59 5.09
C ASP A 172 -49.80 9.16 6.10
N ALA A 173 -49.78 7.91 6.56
CA ALA A 173 -50.70 7.40 7.57
C ALA A 173 -50.60 8.17 8.91
N SER A 174 -49.38 8.47 9.38
CA SER A 174 -49.18 9.28 10.58
C SER A 174 -49.54 10.75 10.39
N GLN A 175 -49.37 11.30 9.19
CA GLN A 175 -49.79 12.66 8.85
C GLN A 175 -51.32 12.77 8.90
N GLU A 176 -52.04 11.84 8.26
CA GLU A 176 -53.50 11.77 8.33
C GLU A 176 -54.02 11.59 9.76
N ALA A 177 -53.34 10.77 10.59
CA ALA A 177 -53.68 10.61 12.00
C ALA A 177 -53.45 11.91 12.79
N ALA A 178 -52.32 12.59 12.59
CA ALA A 178 -52.02 13.87 13.23
C ALA A 178 -53.02 14.96 12.84
N ASP A 179 -53.40 15.04 11.56
CA ASP A 179 -54.35 16.02 11.06
C ASP A 179 -55.77 15.77 11.61
N ARG A 180 -56.19 14.50 11.70
CA ARG A 180 -57.44 14.13 12.38
C ARG A 180 -57.46 14.54 13.86
N LEU A 181 -56.35 14.33 14.58
CA LEU A 181 -56.22 14.73 15.99
C LEU A 181 -56.12 16.25 16.17
N ALA A 182 -55.49 16.95 15.24
CA ALA A 182 -55.43 18.41 15.22
C ALA A 182 -56.83 19.01 15.00
N ALA A 183 -57.59 18.48 14.03
CA ALA A 183 -58.98 18.87 13.81
C ALA A 183 -59.89 18.56 15.02
N ALA A 184 -59.64 17.44 15.71
CA ALA A 184 -60.33 17.13 16.97
C ALA A 184 -60.02 18.15 18.07
N ARG A 185 -58.75 18.57 18.18
CA ARG A 185 -58.32 19.59 19.13
C ARG A 185 -58.96 20.95 18.82
N GLU A 186 -58.96 21.35 17.57
CA GLU A 186 -59.58 22.60 17.11
C GLU A 186 -61.10 22.61 17.37
N ALA A 187 -61.80 21.50 17.08
CA ALA A 187 -63.22 21.37 17.37
C ALA A 187 -63.53 21.46 18.88
N LEU A 188 -62.66 20.88 19.72
CA LEU A 188 -62.77 20.98 21.17
C LEU A 188 -62.52 22.41 21.66
N ASP A 189 -61.48 23.08 21.15
CA ASP A 189 -61.15 24.47 21.50
C ASP A 189 -62.26 25.43 21.09
N HIS A 190 -62.84 25.24 19.89
CA HIS A 190 -63.99 26.01 19.42
C HIS A 190 -65.22 25.80 20.33
N TYR A 191 -65.50 24.55 20.72
CA TYR A 191 -66.57 24.26 21.69
C TYR A 191 -66.32 24.95 23.05
N LEU A 192 -65.10 24.86 23.59
CA LEU A 192 -64.74 25.48 24.87
C LEU A 192 -64.86 27.02 24.82
N ALA A 193 -64.40 27.64 23.73
CA ALA A 193 -64.54 29.08 23.50
C ALA A 193 -66.01 29.49 23.40
N SER A 194 -66.83 28.71 22.68
CA SER A 194 -68.27 28.94 22.55
C SER A 194 -69.06 28.79 23.85
N GLU A 195 -68.49 28.18 24.90
CA GLU A 195 -69.12 28.07 26.22
C GLU A 195 -68.67 29.13 27.23
N SER A 196 -67.53 29.79 26.99
CA SER A 196 -66.91 30.74 27.94
C SER A 196 -67.86 31.87 28.36
N TRP A 197 -68.76 32.31 27.46
CA TRP A 197 -69.78 33.33 27.77
C TRP A 197 -70.95 32.82 28.62
N VAL A 198 -71.31 31.53 28.54
CA VAL A 198 -72.46 30.93 29.27
C VAL A 198 -72.07 30.48 30.68
N VAL A 199 -70.82 30.05 30.86
CA VAL A 199 -70.29 29.58 32.16
C VAL A 199 -69.94 30.74 33.10
N GLY A 200 -69.47 31.88 32.56
CA GLY A 200 -69.15 33.08 33.34
C GLY A 200 -70.35 33.70 34.06
N VAL A 201 -71.58 33.48 33.55
CA VAL A 201 -72.82 34.02 34.13
C VAL A 201 -73.44 33.09 35.18
N PHE A 202 -73.12 31.78 35.20
CA PHE A 202 -73.80 30.77 36.04
C PHE A 202 -72.87 29.76 36.76
N GLY A 203 -71.60 30.12 37.01
CA GLY A 203 -70.57 29.21 37.54
C GLY A 203 -70.83 28.63 38.95
N PHE A 204 -71.69 29.26 39.75
CA PHE A 204 -71.89 28.94 41.17
C PHE A 204 -72.76 27.68 41.45
N LEU A 205 -73.47 27.12 40.46
CA LEU A 205 -74.48 26.05 40.67
C LEU A 205 -74.28 24.76 39.84
N SER A 206 -73.04 24.37 39.50
CA SER A 206 -72.86 23.21 38.59
C SER A 206 -73.03 21.85 39.31
N SER A 207 -74.24 21.27 39.27
CA SER A 207 -74.48 19.88 39.67
C SER A 207 -73.64 18.91 38.81
N VAL A 208 -73.31 17.72 39.34
CA VAL A 208 -72.58 16.65 38.62
C VAL A 208 -73.20 16.35 37.23
N LYS A 209 -74.53 16.47 37.10
CA LYS A 209 -75.27 16.34 35.83
C LYS A 209 -74.86 17.37 34.77
N ARG A 210 -74.62 18.65 35.15
CA ARG A 210 -74.16 19.69 34.22
C ARG A 210 -72.75 19.41 33.72
N LYS A 211 -71.82 18.99 34.61
CA LYS A 211 -70.46 18.60 34.23
C LYS A 211 -70.43 17.41 33.27
N ARG A 212 -71.26 16.39 33.51
CA ARG A 212 -71.42 15.24 32.59
C ARG A 212 -72.01 15.63 31.23
N LYS A 213 -73.02 16.51 31.20
CA LYS A 213 -73.61 17.01 29.94
C LYS A 213 -72.61 17.79 29.10
N ARG A 214 -71.74 18.57 29.75
CA ARG A 214 -70.64 19.31 29.12
C ARG A 214 -69.60 18.37 28.48
N ALA A 215 -69.16 17.36 29.23
CA ALA A 215 -68.27 16.31 28.70
C ALA A 215 -68.90 15.57 27.51
N LEU A 216 -70.21 15.27 27.54
CA LEU A 216 -70.90 14.62 26.41
C LEU A 216 -70.91 15.50 25.14
N ARG A 217 -71.14 16.81 25.28
CA ARG A 217 -71.14 17.76 24.16
C ARG A 217 -69.74 17.97 23.59
N ALA A 218 -68.71 18.03 24.44
CA ALA A 218 -67.31 18.04 24.00
C ALA A 218 -66.97 16.82 23.14
N LYS A 219 -67.41 15.61 23.55
CA LYS A 219 -67.25 14.39 22.74
C LYS A 219 -68.00 14.46 21.41
N LEU A 220 -69.20 15.03 21.40
CA LEU A 220 -69.99 15.20 20.18
C LEU A 220 -69.31 16.17 19.20
N ALA A 221 -68.69 17.24 19.70
CA ALA A 221 -67.94 18.20 18.90
C ALA A 221 -66.69 17.57 18.27
N ILE A 222 -65.97 16.74 19.03
CA ILE A 222 -64.82 15.96 18.54
C ILE A 222 -65.26 14.91 17.51
N GLY A 223 -66.40 14.26 17.72
CA GLY A 223 -66.90 13.16 16.91
C GLY A 223 -66.06 11.89 17.06
N ASP A 224 -65.95 11.10 15.99
CA ASP A 224 -65.19 9.83 15.96
C ASP A 224 -63.69 10.02 15.72
N ARG A 225 -63.19 11.28 15.75
CA ARG A 225 -61.80 11.62 15.45
C ARG A 225 -60.80 11.14 16.52
N VAL A 226 -61.29 10.79 17.72
CA VAL A 226 -60.46 10.35 18.85
C VAL A 226 -61.09 9.15 19.53
N GLY A 227 -60.39 8.02 19.54
CA GLY A 227 -60.83 6.79 20.20
C GLY A 227 -60.75 6.85 21.73
N GLY A 228 -61.55 6.01 22.40
CA GLY A 228 -61.46 5.83 23.86
C GLY A 228 -62.06 6.95 24.70
N LEU A 229 -62.83 7.88 24.11
CA LEU A 229 -63.48 8.96 24.85
C LEU A 229 -64.76 8.52 25.59
N ARG A 230 -65.30 7.33 25.33
CA ARG A 230 -66.64 6.91 25.82
C ARG A 230 -66.78 6.98 27.34
N ASP A 231 -65.79 6.52 28.10
CA ASP A 231 -65.87 6.42 29.57
C ASP A 231 -65.41 7.69 30.32
N ILE A 232 -64.86 8.68 29.61
CA ILE A 232 -64.31 9.90 30.21
C ILE A 232 -65.45 10.85 30.62
N THR A 233 -65.54 11.23 31.89
CA THR A 233 -66.68 12.04 32.39
C THR A 233 -66.34 13.50 32.71
N ARG A 234 -65.06 13.86 32.71
CA ARG A 234 -64.58 15.23 32.96
C ARG A 234 -63.98 15.83 31.69
N ILE A 235 -64.20 17.12 31.47
CA ILE A 235 -63.72 17.82 30.27
C ILE A 235 -62.19 17.99 30.26
N GLN A 236 -61.59 18.22 31.43
CA GLN A 236 -60.13 18.29 31.60
C GLN A 236 -59.44 16.99 31.16
N ASP A 237 -60.04 15.86 31.48
CA ASP A 237 -59.53 14.54 31.09
C ASP A 237 -59.68 14.32 29.57
N ILE A 238 -60.72 14.89 28.93
CA ILE A 238 -60.88 14.89 27.46
C ILE A 238 -59.80 15.78 26.81
N GLU A 239 -59.60 17.00 27.31
CA GLU A 239 -58.56 17.92 26.82
C GLU A 239 -57.17 17.31 26.94
N ALA A 240 -56.84 16.71 28.09
CA ALA A 240 -55.57 16.02 28.31
C ALA A 240 -55.41 14.85 27.33
N ARG A 241 -56.44 14.00 27.19
CA ARG A 241 -56.40 12.86 26.27
C ARG A 241 -56.17 13.25 24.82
N VAL A 242 -56.87 14.29 24.33
CA VAL A 242 -56.73 14.80 22.96
C VAL A 242 -55.33 15.40 22.76
N SER A 243 -54.85 16.18 23.73
CA SER A 243 -53.52 16.82 23.65
C SER A 243 -52.40 15.78 23.70
N ASP A 244 -52.50 14.78 24.56
CA ASP A 244 -51.52 13.69 24.68
C ASP A 244 -51.53 12.81 23.42
N ALA A 245 -52.72 12.51 22.87
CA ALA A 245 -52.83 11.78 21.61
C ALA A 245 -52.17 12.54 20.46
N LEU A 246 -52.49 13.83 20.31
CA LEU A 246 -51.90 14.67 19.26
C LEU A 246 -50.39 14.78 19.42
N ARG A 247 -49.90 15.01 20.65
CA ARG A 247 -48.47 15.10 20.94
C ARG A 247 -47.75 13.78 20.65
N GLN A 248 -48.37 12.65 20.97
CA GLN A 248 -47.80 11.34 20.67
C GLN A 248 -47.73 11.10 19.17
N GLU A 249 -48.81 11.40 18.43
CA GLU A 249 -48.83 11.20 16.98
C GLU A 249 -47.86 12.13 16.25
N GLN A 250 -47.72 13.39 16.71
CA GLN A 250 -46.71 14.30 16.18
C GLN A 250 -45.28 13.77 16.37
N LYS A 251 -44.99 13.08 17.48
CA LYS A 251 -43.70 12.39 17.66
C LYS A 251 -43.53 11.22 16.70
N THR A 252 -44.57 10.41 16.52
CA THR A 252 -44.58 9.29 15.55
C THR A 252 -44.32 9.82 14.14
N LEU A 253 -45.05 10.84 13.72
CA LEU A 253 -44.88 11.51 12.43
C LEU A 253 -43.46 12.06 12.24
N ALA A 254 -42.90 12.73 13.25
CA ALA A 254 -41.53 13.23 13.20
C ALA A 254 -40.50 12.09 13.05
N SER A 255 -40.69 10.99 13.78
CA SER A 255 -39.85 9.79 13.66
C SER A 255 -39.97 9.13 12.29
N ALA A 256 -41.19 8.97 11.76
CA ALA A 256 -41.43 8.40 10.44
C ALA A 256 -40.79 9.27 9.33
N LYS A 257 -40.95 10.60 9.40
CA LYS A 257 -40.30 11.55 8.48
C LYS A 257 -38.78 11.43 8.54
N GLN A 258 -38.20 11.29 9.73
CA GLN A 258 -36.76 11.10 9.89
C GLN A 258 -36.29 9.77 9.29
N GLN A 259 -37.04 8.68 9.49
CA GLN A 259 -36.72 7.36 8.93
C GLN A 259 -36.80 7.33 7.40
N LEU A 260 -37.81 7.99 6.81
CA LEU A 260 -37.92 8.15 5.37
C LEU A 260 -36.79 9.01 4.81
N ALA A 261 -36.52 10.17 5.42
CA ALA A 261 -35.43 11.05 4.99
C ALA A 261 -34.07 10.33 5.05
N ARG A 262 -33.86 9.48 6.08
CA ARG A 262 -32.66 8.65 6.20
C ARG A 262 -32.59 7.60 5.08
N ALA A 263 -33.69 6.93 4.75
CA ALA A 263 -33.74 5.94 3.67
C ALA A 263 -33.37 6.58 2.32
N VAL A 264 -34.06 7.67 1.95
CA VAL A 264 -33.79 8.42 0.72
C VAL A 264 -32.34 8.90 0.65
N ALA A 265 -31.80 9.40 1.76
CA ALA A 265 -30.40 9.83 1.81
C ALA A 265 -29.41 8.68 1.58
N LEU A 266 -29.67 7.49 2.13
CA LEU A 266 -28.83 6.31 1.91
C LEU A 266 -28.86 5.85 0.45
N THR A 267 -30.04 5.78 -0.17
CA THR A 267 -30.18 5.41 -1.58
C THR A 267 -29.49 6.41 -2.51
N GLN A 268 -29.65 7.72 -2.24
CA GLN A 268 -28.93 8.75 -2.99
C GLN A 268 -27.41 8.64 -2.82
N GLN A 269 -26.91 8.35 -1.61
CA GLN A 269 -25.49 8.16 -1.37
C GLN A 269 -24.94 6.93 -2.09
N ALA A 270 -25.67 5.81 -2.07
CA ALA A 270 -25.32 4.61 -2.81
C ALA A 270 -25.21 4.89 -4.32
N ALA A 271 -26.26 5.49 -4.91
CA ALA A 271 -26.26 5.88 -6.32
C ALA A 271 -25.12 6.84 -6.69
N ALA A 272 -24.85 7.85 -5.84
CA ALA A 272 -23.75 8.78 -6.05
C ALA A 272 -22.37 8.10 -5.96
N SER A 273 -22.20 7.15 -5.04
CA SER A 273 -20.95 6.38 -4.91
C SER A 273 -20.70 5.45 -6.09
N GLU A 274 -21.74 4.80 -6.61
CA GLU A 274 -21.69 3.97 -7.82
C GLU A 274 -21.26 4.81 -9.03
N LEU A 275 -21.88 5.97 -9.23
CA LEU A 275 -21.51 6.89 -10.32
C LEU A 275 -20.06 7.38 -10.19
N ALA A 276 -19.64 7.74 -8.97
CA ALA A 276 -18.27 8.18 -8.72
C ALA A 276 -17.23 7.09 -9.03
N TRP A 277 -17.53 5.83 -8.67
CA TRP A 277 -16.69 4.69 -8.98
C TRP A 277 -16.62 4.42 -10.49
N ARG A 278 -17.76 4.42 -11.20
CA ARG A 278 -17.78 4.25 -12.66
C ARG A 278 -16.94 5.31 -13.37
N LYS A 279 -17.07 6.58 -12.96
CA LYS A 279 -16.25 7.66 -13.49
C LYS A 279 -14.75 7.47 -13.22
N ALA A 280 -14.37 6.91 -12.08
CA ALA A 280 -12.97 6.59 -11.80
C ALA A 280 -12.49 5.40 -12.65
N ALA A 281 -13.34 4.38 -12.86
CA ALA A 281 -13.06 3.22 -13.68
C ALA A 281 -12.89 3.54 -15.18
N GLU A 282 -13.45 4.66 -15.66
CA GLU A 282 -13.22 5.14 -17.04
C GLU A 282 -11.75 5.36 -17.37
N ALA A 283 -10.93 5.76 -16.38
CA ALA A 283 -9.49 5.92 -16.57
C ALA A 283 -8.77 4.60 -16.89
N PHE A 284 -9.42 3.45 -16.64
CA PHE A 284 -8.88 2.11 -16.79
C PHE A 284 -9.70 1.26 -17.80
N GLY A 285 -10.41 1.90 -18.71
CA GLY A 285 -11.13 1.22 -19.80
C GLY A 285 -12.57 0.82 -19.50
N SER A 286 -13.17 1.31 -18.41
CA SER A 286 -14.60 1.14 -18.08
C SER A 286 -15.08 -0.31 -18.05
N SER A 287 -14.71 -1.06 -17.02
CA SER A 287 -15.22 -2.42 -16.79
C SER A 287 -15.87 -2.52 -15.41
N ASP A 288 -16.96 -3.27 -15.30
CA ASP A 288 -17.56 -3.61 -14.01
C ASP A 288 -16.80 -4.74 -13.29
N ASP A 289 -15.91 -5.42 -14.01
CA ASP A 289 -15.07 -6.51 -13.51
C ASP A 289 -13.77 -5.97 -12.89
N LEU A 290 -13.59 -6.22 -11.60
CA LEU A 290 -12.43 -5.78 -10.84
C LEU A 290 -11.12 -6.43 -11.32
N GLU A 291 -11.16 -7.68 -11.80
CA GLU A 291 -9.95 -8.35 -12.31
C GLU A 291 -9.49 -7.70 -13.62
N VAL A 292 -10.44 -7.28 -14.46
CA VAL A 292 -10.14 -6.55 -15.69
C VAL A 292 -9.56 -5.18 -15.36
N LEU A 293 -10.15 -4.43 -14.43
CA LEU A 293 -9.63 -3.13 -14.00
C LEU A 293 -8.23 -3.23 -13.41
N GLU A 294 -7.98 -4.25 -12.58
CA GLU A 294 -6.66 -4.46 -11.97
C GLU A 294 -5.60 -4.75 -13.02
N ARG A 295 -5.94 -5.58 -14.02
CA ARG A 295 -5.05 -5.83 -15.17
C ARG A 295 -4.78 -4.57 -15.99
N GLN A 296 -5.79 -3.71 -16.19
CA GLN A 296 -5.59 -2.45 -16.92
C GLN A 296 -4.73 -1.47 -16.14
N ALA A 297 -4.90 -1.39 -14.82
CA ALA A 297 -4.03 -0.61 -13.94
C ALA A 297 -2.59 -1.13 -13.96
N ASP A 298 -2.39 -2.46 -13.99
CA ASP A 298 -1.07 -3.10 -14.11
C ASP A 298 -0.37 -2.82 -15.45
N LEU A 299 -1.12 -2.83 -16.56
CA LEU A 299 -0.59 -2.60 -17.91
C LEU A 299 -0.46 -1.12 -18.28
N GLY A 300 -1.19 -0.24 -17.58
CA GLY A 300 -1.19 1.21 -17.77
C GLY A 300 -0.47 1.94 -16.64
N SER A 301 -1.22 2.58 -15.74
CA SER A 301 -0.65 3.48 -14.73
C SER A 301 0.48 2.87 -13.89
N ARG A 302 0.37 1.62 -13.42
CA ARG A 302 1.45 1.00 -12.62
C ARG A 302 2.69 0.69 -13.46
N PHE A 303 2.50 0.30 -14.72
CA PHE A 303 3.61 0.11 -15.66
C PHE A 303 4.32 1.43 -15.92
N ASP A 304 3.59 2.50 -16.24
CA ASP A 304 4.12 3.82 -16.57
C ASP A 304 4.93 4.47 -15.44
N LEU A 305 4.61 4.16 -14.18
CA LEU A 305 5.32 4.70 -13.03
C LEU A 305 6.81 4.36 -13.02
N PHE A 306 7.20 3.18 -13.49
CA PHE A 306 8.60 2.75 -13.43
C PHE A 306 9.50 3.47 -14.45
N PRO A 307 9.13 3.59 -15.75
CA PRO A 307 9.86 4.44 -16.68
C PRO A 307 9.91 5.92 -16.26
N LEU A 308 8.79 6.47 -15.76
CA LEU A 308 8.78 7.84 -15.24
C LEU A 308 9.75 8.02 -14.07
N ALA A 309 9.75 7.08 -13.10
CA ALA A 309 10.72 7.09 -12.00
C ALA A 309 12.16 6.95 -12.50
N THR A 310 12.38 6.14 -13.54
CA THR A 310 13.69 5.97 -14.17
C THR A 310 14.25 7.31 -14.61
N HIS A 311 13.49 8.05 -15.42
CA HIS A 311 13.94 9.35 -15.94
C HIS A 311 14.03 10.41 -14.85
N TYR A 312 13.15 10.34 -13.84
CA TYR A 312 13.24 11.20 -12.66
C TYR A 312 14.57 11.01 -11.94
N TRP A 313 14.98 9.76 -11.70
CA TRP A 313 16.25 9.47 -11.04
C TRP A 313 17.46 9.78 -11.90
N GLU A 314 17.37 9.59 -13.22
CA GLU A 314 18.41 10.03 -14.16
C GLU A 314 18.62 11.56 -14.09
N GLY A 315 17.53 12.34 -14.05
CA GLY A 315 17.61 13.79 -13.88
C GLY A 315 18.15 14.19 -12.50
N ARG A 316 17.70 13.53 -11.42
CA ARG A 316 18.25 13.73 -10.06
C ARG A 316 19.74 13.39 -9.98
N TRP A 317 20.18 12.37 -10.72
CA TRP A 317 21.60 12.03 -10.82
C TRP A 317 22.39 13.13 -11.52
N LEU A 318 21.89 13.66 -12.65
CA LEU A 318 22.51 14.80 -13.32
C LEU A 318 22.63 16.02 -12.38
N MET A 319 21.56 16.36 -11.66
CA MET A 319 21.58 17.45 -10.66
C MET A 319 22.63 17.21 -9.57
N ALA A 320 22.76 15.97 -9.07
CA ALA A 320 23.77 15.61 -8.07
C ALA A 320 25.20 15.70 -8.64
N MET A 321 25.39 15.32 -9.91
CA MET A 321 26.68 15.46 -10.58
C MET A 321 27.04 16.92 -10.81
N GLU A 322 26.12 17.74 -11.31
CA GLU A 322 26.35 19.17 -11.57
C GLU A 322 26.67 19.97 -10.29
N ALA A 323 26.09 19.59 -9.16
CA ALA A 323 26.31 20.27 -7.89
C ALA A 323 27.76 20.13 -7.36
N ASP A 324 28.44 19.01 -7.63
CA ASP A 324 29.76 18.72 -7.03
C ASP A 324 30.72 17.93 -7.94
N LEU A 325 30.62 18.10 -9.26
CA LEU A 325 31.36 17.30 -10.26
C LEU A 325 32.87 17.24 -10.00
N ASN A 326 33.47 18.37 -9.64
CA ASN A 326 34.91 18.48 -9.38
C ASN A 326 35.35 17.68 -8.15
N ALA A 327 34.56 17.68 -7.07
CA ALA A 327 34.90 16.85 -5.92
C ALA A 327 34.57 15.37 -6.16
N ILE A 328 33.50 15.07 -6.89
CA ILE A 328 33.10 13.69 -7.22
C ILE A 328 34.22 12.99 -7.99
N THR A 329 34.67 13.59 -9.09
CA THR A 329 35.74 13.06 -9.97
C THR A 329 37.07 12.81 -9.25
N THR A 330 37.36 13.56 -8.17
CA THR A 330 38.59 13.42 -7.38
C THR A 330 38.41 12.59 -6.11
N SER A 331 37.21 12.10 -5.84
CA SER A 331 36.86 11.43 -4.56
C SER A 331 36.60 9.94 -4.65
N HIS A 332 36.76 9.30 -5.82
CA HIS A 332 36.47 7.87 -6.00
C HIS A 332 37.24 6.96 -5.02
N GLU A 333 38.46 7.35 -4.62
CA GLU A 333 39.30 6.60 -3.69
C GLU A 333 39.01 6.90 -2.21
N LYS A 334 38.25 7.96 -1.91
CA LYS A 334 37.94 8.33 -0.52
C LYS A 334 37.04 7.27 0.11
N THR A 335 37.45 6.74 1.27
CA THR A 335 36.75 5.67 1.98
C THR A 335 35.98 6.15 3.21
N GLY A 336 36.06 7.44 3.56
CA GLY A 336 35.34 7.99 4.69
C GLY A 336 33.81 7.98 4.49
N ARG A 337 33.05 7.79 5.56
CA ARG A 337 31.57 7.71 5.53
C ARG A 337 30.90 8.83 4.73
N LYS A 338 31.35 10.09 4.92
CA LYS A 338 30.86 11.27 4.17
C LYS A 338 31.08 11.22 2.66
N ALA A 339 32.01 10.40 2.17
CA ALA A 339 32.25 10.20 0.74
C ALA A 339 31.54 8.94 0.20
N VAL A 340 31.43 7.90 1.03
CA VAL A 340 30.84 6.61 0.64
C VAL A 340 29.31 6.68 0.56
N GLU A 341 28.63 7.32 1.52
CA GLU A 341 27.16 7.40 1.52
C GLU A 341 26.60 8.15 0.30
N PRO A 342 27.06 9.37 -0.06
CA PRO A 342 26.56 10.06 -1.25
C PRO A 342 26.89 9.32 -2.55
N ARG A 343 28.03 8.61 -2.59
CA ARG A 343 28.39 7.77 -3.72
C ARG A 343 27.36 6.66 -3.89
N TRP A 344 27.02 5.95 -2.81
CA TRP A 344 25.96 4.93 -2.85
C TRP A 344 24.62 5.49 -3.30
N GLN A 345 24.23 6.67 -2.81
CA GLN A 345 23.00 7.32 -3.25
C GLN A 345 23.00 7.56 -4.77
N ARG A 346 24.07 8.14 -5.33
CA ARG A 346 24.18 8.34 -6.79
C ARG A 346 24.11 7.02 -7.57
N ARG A 347 24.73 5.95 -7.06
CA ARG A 347 24.64 4.61 -7.66
C ARG A 347 23.19 4.13 -7.71
N MET A 348 22.43 4.30 -6.62
CA MET A 348 21.02 3.87 -6.53
C MET A 348 20.06 4.73 -7.37
N MET A 349 20.48 5.91 -7.84
CA MET A 349 19.73 6.68 -8.84
C MET A 349 19.79 6.05 -10.24
N LEU A 350 20.84 5.29 -10.56
CA LEU A 350 20.98 4.67 -11.89
C LEU A 350 20.66 3.18 -11.88
N THR A 351 21.03 2.50 -10.81
CA THR A 351 20.85 1.07 -10.62
C THR A 351 20.09 0.82 -9.32
N PRO A 352 18.76 0.73 -9.34
CA PRO A 352 17.93 0.58 -8.14
C PRO A 352 18.21 -0.66 -7.29
N CYS A 353 18.99 -1.63 -7.78
CA CYS A 353 19.42 -2.79 -7.01
C CYS A 353 20.90 -3.09 -7.22
N ALA A 354 21.64 -3.30 -6.14
CA ALA A 354 22.98 -3.87 -6.18
C ALA A 354 22.94 -5.36 -5.86
N VAL A 355 23.74 -6.17 -6.56
CA VAL A 355 23.79 -7.62 -6.36
C VAL A 355 25.18 -8.03 -5.89
N ALA A 356 25.28 -8.76 -4.79
CA ALA A 356 26.54 -9.18 -4.19
C ALA A 356 26.44 -10.62 -3.65
N THR A 357 27.56 -11.23 -3.28
CA THR A 357 27.53 -12.44 -2.44
C THR A 357 27.56 -12.03 -0.97
N PHE A 358 27.09 -12.89 -0.07
CA PHE A 358 27.25 -12.65 1.37
C PHE A 358 28.71 -12.49 1.80
N ALA A 359 29.64 -13.11 1.07
CA ALA A 359 31.07 -12.96 1.31
C ALA A 359 31.64 -11.60 0.84
N SER A 360 31.11 -11.01 -0.24
CA SER A 360 31.63 -9.74 -0.78
C SER A 360 30.95 -8.51 -0.19
N LEU A 361 29.67 -8.62 0.16
CA LEU A 361 28.85 -7.48 0.58
C LEU A 361 29.43 -6.68 1.76
N PRO A 362 29.89 -7.31 2.87
CA PRO A 362 30.43 -6.55 4.00
C PRO A 362 31.61 -5.64 3.62
N GLY A 363 32.50 -6.12 2.75
CA GLY A 363 33.63 -5.32 2.26
C GLY A 363 33.20 -4.12 1.40
N LYS A 364 32.06 -4.22 0.70
CA LYS A 364 31.52 -3.15 -0.15
C LYS A 364 30.80 -2.05 0.64
N LEU A 365 30.36 -2.36 1.85
CA LEU A 365 29.75 -1.43 2.80
C LEU A 365 30.67 -1.08 3.98
N SER A 366 31.97 -1.24 3.78
CA SER A 366 32.99 -0.76 4.70
C SER A 366 33.34 0.70 4.43
N CYS A 367 33.61 1.45 5.49
CA CYS A 367 34.10 2.83 5.44
C CYS A 367 35.23 3.03 6.44
N SER A 368 35.99 4.12 6.28
CA SER A 368 37.06 4.48 7.21
C SER A 368 36.57 5.49 8.25
N ARG A 369 36.88 5.22 9.53
CA ARG A 369 36.62 6.11 10.66
C ARG A 369 37.92 6.47 11.35
N PHE A 370 38.14 7.77 11.56
CA PHE A 370 39.30 8.25 12.32
C PHE A 370 38.97 8.22 13.81
N GLN A 371 39.70 7.42 14.58
CA GLN A 371 39.54 7.31 16.04
C GLN A 371 40.92 7.22 16.70
N GLY A 372 41.18 8.08 17.69
CA GLY A 372 42.41 8.03 18.49
C GLY A 372 43.70 8.19 17.69
N GLY A 373 43.72 9.02 16.66
CA GLY A 373 44.92 9.26 15.84
C GLY A 373 45.18 8.21 14.74
N LYS A 374 44.32 7.19 14.62
CA LYS A 374 44.44 6.12 13.60
C LYS A 374 43.15 5.98 12.81
N PHE A 375 43.27 5.57 11.55
CA PHE A 375 42.14 5.15 10.75
C PHE A 375 41.81 3.69 11.05
N ALA A 376 40.55 3.43 11.36
CA ALA A 376 39.99 2.09 11.54
C ALA A 376 38.94 1.81 10.46
N THR A 377 38.78 0.54 10.11
CA THR A 377 37.66 0.08 9.28
C THR A 377 36.39 0.06 10.12
N ASP A 378 35.32 0.61 9.59
CA ASP A 378 33.98 0.63 10.15
C ASP A 378 32.97 0.14 9.10
N SER A 379 31.78 -0.25 9.53
CA SER A 379 30.73 -0.75 8.64
C SER A 379 29.56 0.21 8.58
N LEU A 380 28.92 0.32 7.41
CA LEU A 380 27.68 1.06 7.23
C LEU A 380 26.49 0.27 7.80
N TYR A 381 26.43 0.16 9.13
CA TYR A 381 25.31 -0.48 9.83
C TYR A 381 23.99 0.22 9.52
N ASN A 382 22.92 -0.57 9.36
CA ASN A 382 21.57 -0.08 9.03
C ASN A 382 21.53 0.87 7.81
N PHE A 383 22.41 0.68 6.83
CA PHE A 383 22.48 1.51 5.64
C PHE A 383 21.62 0.98 4.49
N ILE A 384 21.55 -0.34 4.33
CA ILE A 384 20.69 -0.96 3.31
C ILE A 384 19.22 -0.82 3.76
N ASP A 385 18.37 -0.18 2.96
CA ASP A 385 16.94 -0.03 3.25
C ASP A 385 16.16 -1.33 3.09
N LEU A 386 16.58 -2.16 2.13
CA LEU A 386 16.06 -3.51 1.90
C LEU A 386 17.18 -4.46 1.45
N LEU A 387 17.46 -5.47 2.26
CA LEU A 387 18.29 -6.62 1.88
C LEU A 387 17.38 -7.73 1.33
N ILE A 388 17.57 -8.10 0.07
CA ILE A 388 16.87 -9.23 -0.54
C ILE A 388 17.78 -10.44 -0.46
N VAL A 389 17.32 -11.51 0.17
CA VAL A 389 18.04 -12.78 0.29
C VAL A 389 17.34 -13.80 -0.59
N ASP A 390 18.07 -14.32 -1.58
CA ASP A 390 17.58 -15.39 -2.45
C ASP A 390 18.27 -16.71 -2.11
N GLU A 391 17.57 -17.83 -2.35
CA GLU A 391 17.97 -19.17 -1.91
C GLU A 391 18.25 -19.25 -0.40
N ALA A 392 17.47 -18.54 0.43
CA ALA A 392 17.71 -18.40 1.87
C ALA A 392 17.78 -19.73 2.62
N GLY A 393 17.07 -20.76 2.17
CA GLY A 393 17.12 -22.11 2.74
C GLY A 393 18.51 -22.78 2.63
N GLN A 394 19.38 -22.26 1.76
CA GLN A 394 20.73 -22.78 1.52
C GLN A 394 21.84 -21.86 2.08
N VAL A 395 21.46 -20.87 2.91
CA VAL A 395 22.39 -19.88 3.45
C VAL A 395 22.69 -20.18 4.92
N LEU A 396 23.97 -20.36 5.24
CA LEU A 396 24.42 -20.47 6.64
C LEU A 396 24.20 -19.15 7.39
N PRO A 397 23.54 -19.16 8.57
CA PRO A 397 23.33 -17.95 9.37
C PRO A 397 24.61 -17.19 9.69
N GLU A 398 25.73 -17.88 9.96
CA GLU A 398 27.01 -17.21 10.26
C GLU A 398 27.55 -16.40 9.08
N VAL A 399 27.28 -16.86 7.85
CA VAL A 399 27.71 -16.20 6.61
C VAL A 399 26.83 -14.99 6.31
N ALA A 400 25.52 -15.11 6.53
CA ALA A 400 24.59 -14.02 6.26
C ALA A 400 24.52 -12.96 7.37
N GLY A 401 24.81 -13.32 8.61
CA GLY A 401 24.58 -12.49 9.79
C GLY A 401 25.21 -11.09 9.70
N VAL A 402 26.41 -11.00 9.13
CA VAL A 402 27.08 -9.70 8.90
C VAL A 402 26.28 -8.82 7.94
N SER A 403 25.73 -9.39 6.86
CA SER A 403 24.94 -8.64 5.88
C SER A 403 23.58 -8.21 6.45
N PHE A 404 22.96 -9.04 7.28
CA PHE A 404 21.74 -8.65 8.00
C PHE A 404 21.98 -7.45 8.92
N ALA A 405 23.13 -7.37 9.59
CA ALA A 405 23.48 -6.21 10.43
C ALA A 405 23.65 -4.89 9.65
N LEU A 406 23.87 -4.95 8.33
CA LEU A 406 24.00 -3.79 7.46
C LEU A 406 22.64 -3.25 6.99
N ALA A 407 21.55 -3.98 7.22
CA ALA A 407 20.24 -3.70 6.66
C ALA A 407 19.19 -3.33 7.71
N LYS A 408 18.32 -2.37 7.37
CA LYS A 408 17.18 -1.96 8.20
C LYS A 408 16.07 -3.02 8.18
N ARG A 409 15.88 -3.68 7.05
CA ARG A 409 14.86 -4.70 6.78
C ARG A 409 15.37 -5.71 5.76
N ALA A 410 14.84 -6.93 5.80
CA ALA A 410 15.18 -7.97 4.85
C ALA A 410 13.93 -8.65 4.25
N LEU A 411 14.00 -8.97 2.96
CA LEU A 411 13.06 -9.85 2.25
C LEU A 411 13.77 -11.18 2.02
N VAL A 412 13.35 -12.21 2.75
CA VAL A 412 13.99 -13.53 2.75
C VAL A 412 13.18 -14.50 1.90
N ILE A 413 13.76 -14.96 0.79
CA ILE A 413 13.13 -15.83 -0.20
C ILE A 413 13.92 -17.14 -0.23
N GLY A 414 13.24 -18.25 -0.01
CA GLY A 414 13.83 -19.58 -0.06
C GLY A 414 12.75 -20.64 -0.07
N ASP A 415 13.10 -21.81 -0.61
CA ASP A 415 12.26 -22.99 -0.55
C ASP A 415 12.67 -23.83 0.66
N THR A 416 11.72 -24.09 1.56
CA THR A 416 11.95 -24.88 2.77
C THR A 416 12.07 -26.38 2.50
N GLN A 417 11.76 -26.84 1.29
CA GLN A 417 11.89 -28.24 0.88
C GLN A 417 13.21 -28.52 0.13
N GLN A 418 14.00 -27.48 -0.15
CA GLN A 418 15.35 -27.64 -0.68
C GLN A 418 16.33 -28.03 0.44
N ILE A 419 17.45 -28.63 0.03
CA ILE A 419 18.45 -29.17 0.93
C ILE A 419 19.00 -28.03 1.81
N GLU A 420 19.04 -28.26 3.12
CA GLU A 420 19.62 -27.35 4.09
C GLU A 420 21.11 -27.07 3.79
N PRO A 421 21.65 -25.93 4.24
CA PRO A 421 23.03 -25.58 3.97
C PRO A 421 23.95 -26.65 4.57
N ILE A 422 24.86 -27.20 3.78
CA ILE A 422 25.86 -28.14 4.30
C ILE A 422 26.81 -27.36 5.20
N SER A 423 26.63 -27.49 6.52
CA SER A 423 27.60 -27.01 7.49
C SER A 423 28.82 -27.93 7.44
N ALA A 424 29.90 -27.47 6.81
CA ALA A 424 31.18 -28.15 6.91
C ALA A 424 31.78 -27.84 8.28
N VAL A 425 31.38 -28.59 9.31
CA VAL A 425 32.02 -28.54 10.62
C VAL A 425 33.47 -29.00 10.42
N PRO A 426 34.49 -28.15 10.69
CA PRO A 426 35.87 -28.58 10.58
C PRO A 426 36.13 -29.75 11.52
N GLY A 427 36.87 -30.76 11.09
CA GLY A 427 37.15 -31.96 11.89
C GLY A 427 37.54 -31.69 13.36
N PRO A 428 38.36 -30.69 13.69
CA PRO A 428 38.68 -30.35 15.08
C PRO A 428 37.46 -29.90 15.92
N VAL A 429 36.52 -29.17 15.32
CA VAL A 429 35.28 -28.73 15.98
C VAL A 429 34.34 -29.91 16.18
N ASP A 430 34.25 -30.79 15.17
CA ASP A 430 33.45 -32.01 15.25
C ASP A 430 33.97 -32.94 16.36
N ILE A 431 35.29 -33.15 16.42
CA ILE A 431 35.97 -33.88 17.51
C ILE A 431 35.71 -33.22 18.87
N GLY A 432 35.72 -31.89 18.93
CA GLY A 432 35.39 -31.13 20.15
C GLY A 432 33.97 -31.39 20.63
N ASN A 433 32.99 -31.34 19.72
CA ASN A 433 31.58 -31.60 20.01
C ASN A 433 31.34 -33.06 20.44
N LEU A 434 32.02 -34.01 19.79
CA LEU A 434 31.95 -35.43 20.14
C LEU A 434 32.55 -35.70 21.54
N LYS A 435 33.59 -34.96 21.95
CA LYS A 435 34.13 -35.01 23.31
C LYS A 435 33.16 -34.42 24.34
N ASP A 436 32.59 -33.25 24.05
CA ASP A 436 31.63 -32.57 24.95
C ASP A 436 30.34 -33.38 25.14
N SER A 437 29.94 -34.13 24.12
CA SER A 437 28.81 -35.07 24.17
C SER A 437 29.17 -36.44 24.76
N GLU A 438 30.39 -36.61 25.28
CA GLU A 438 30.92 -37.86 25.86
C GLU A 438 30.92 -39.07 24.89
N LEU A 439 30.86 -38.82 23.58
CA LEU A 439 30.83 -39.86 22.54
C LEU A 439 32.24 -40.41 22.22
N ILE A 440 33.30 -39.61 22.48
CA ILE A 440 34.70 -40.03 22.36
C ILE A 440 35.53 -39.51 23.54
N ALA A 441 36.48 -40.32 24.01
CA ALA A 441 37.36 -39.97 25.15
C ALA A 441 38.80 -39.59 24.76
N GLY A 442 39.18 -39.72 23.48
CA GLY A 442 40.55 -39.55 22.97
C GLY A 442 40.69 -38.53 21.84
N GLU A 443 41.93 -38.27 21.39
CA GLU A 443 42.22 -37.42 20.21
C GLU A 443 42.13 -38.17 18.87
N GLU A 444 41.92 -39.49 18.89
CA GLU A 444 41.82 -40.29 17.68
C GLU A 444 40.44 -40.17 17.02
N VAL A 445 40.43 -39.74 15.76
CA VAL A 445 39.26 -39.74 14.90
C VAL A 445 38.82 -41.19 14.66
N PRO A 446 37.60 -41.60 14.99
CA PRO A 446 37.10 -42.90 14.57
C PRO A 446 37.00 -42.89 13.03
N VAL A 447 37.98 -43.50 12.36
CA VAL A 447 37.85 -43.82 10.95
C VAL A 447 36.78 -44.90 10.86
N TYR A 448 35.58 -44.55 10.38
CA TYR A 448 34.56 -45.55 10.08
C TYR A 448 35.08 -46.46 8.96
N ARG A 449 35.65 -47.60 9.33
CA ARG A 449 35.92 -48.73 8.45
C ARG A 449 34.84 -49.79 8.68
N GLY A 450 33.63 -49.48 8.22
CA GLY A 450 32.58 -50.49 8.15
C GLY A 450 32.93 -51.54 7.07
N PRO A 451 32.59 -52.82 7.27
CA PRO A 451 32.91 -53.90 6.32
C PRO A 451 32.37 -53.66 4.89
N HIS A 452 31.35 -52.81 4.74
CA HIS A 452 30.77 -52.44 3.45
C HIS A 452 31.65 -51.52 2.60
N LEU A 453 32.55 -50.72 3.20
CA LEU A 453 33.36 -49.77 2.44
C LEU A 453 34.48 -50.45 1.64
N ASP A 454 35.10 -51.50 2.21
CA ASP A 454 36.13 -52.27 1.52
C ASP A 454 35.54 -53.10 0.37
N ASP A 455 34.33 -53.63 0.55
CA ASP A 455 33.60 -54.34 -0.51
C ASP A 455 33.13 -53.38 -1.62
N GLU A 456 32.69 -52.16 -1.29
CA GLU A 456 32.34 -51.14 -2.29
C GLU A 456 33.57 -50.63 -3.04
N ILE A 457 34.69 -50.36 -2.34
CA ILE A 457 35.95 -49.94 -2.97
C ILE A 457 36.48 -51.03 -3.90
N LYS A 458 36.41 -52.30 -3.48
CA LYS A 458 36.80 -53.44 -4.31
C LYS A 458 35.89 -53.63 -5.52
N THR A 459 34.57 -53.45 -5.34
CA THR A 459 33.60 -53.51 -6.44
C THR A 459 33.81 -52.40 -7.47
N ILE A 460 34.10 -51.17 -7.00
CA ILE A 460 34.41 -50.02 -7.86
C ILE A 460 35.75 -50.24 -8.58
N HIS A 461 36.78 -50.72 -7.88
CA HIS A 461 38.09 -51.01 -8.45
C HIS A 461 38.02 -52.12 -9.52
N ASP A 462 37.34 -53.24 -9.23
CA ASP A 462 37.15 -54.35 -10.17
C ASP A 462 36.28 -53.97 -11.37
N GLY A 463 35.32 -53.05 -11.17
CA GLY A 463 34.51 -52.47 -12.24
C GLY A 463 35.30 -51.54 -13.16
N LEU A 464 36.21 -50.74 -12.60
CA LEU A 464 37.11 -49.87 -13.36
C LEU A 464 38.16 -50.66 -14.14
N MET A 465 38.73 -51.72 -13.55
CA MET A 465 39.71 -52.59 -14.21
C MET A 465 39.10 -53.43 -15.34
N ARG A 466 37.80 -53.79 -15.25
CA ARG A 466 37.06 -54.45 -16.33
C ARG A 466 36.69 -53.52 -17.49
N ARG A 467 36.62 -52.21 -17.28
CA ARG A 467 36.40 -51.20 -18.34
C ARG A 467 37.69 -50.74 -19.03
N ALA A 468 38.86 -51.08 -18.46
CA ALA A 468 40.18 -50.73 -18.98
C ALA A 468 40.84 -51.84 -19.83
N LYS A 469 40.14 -52.94 -20.07
CA LYS A 469 40.41 -53.94 -21.12
C LYS A 469 39.29 -53.90 -22.14
#